data_AF-A0A520LQK9-F1
#
_entry.id   AF-A0A520LQK9-F1
#
_cell.length_a   1.000
_cell.length_b   1.000
_cell.length_c   1.000
_cell.angle_alpha   90.00
_cell.angle_beta   90.00
_cell.angle_gamma   90.00
#
_symmetry.space_group_name_H-M   'P 1'
#
loop_
_entity.id
_entity.type
_entity.pdbx_description
1 polymer ?
#
loop_
_entity_poly.entity_id
_entity_poly.type
_entity_poly.pdbx_seq_one_letter_code
_entity_poly.pdbx_strand_id
1 'polypeptide(L)'
;MKLYNNKMANSPRKVRMFLAEKNITDIEMIDIDLMKGEHKTPEYRALAPNSRIPALELDDGTVIMESTAICRYIESLYPEPNLFGENPLEIASIEMWQARIYNELMLPLAMGFRHLHPAMSGLEIQNKDYGETQKSIGIKSLKYF
;
A
#
# COMPACT_ATOMS: atom_id res chain seq x y z
N MET A 1 -7.42 -15.96 8.09
CA MET A 1 -7.06 -14.86 7.16
C MET A 1 -5.70 -15.10 6.52
N LYS A 2 -5.54 -14.75 5.23
CA LYS A 2 -4.27 -14.82 4.48
C LYS A 2 -3.91 -13.48 3.87
N LEU A 3 -2.68 -13.02 4.05
CA LEU A 3 -2.16 -11.79 3.45
C LEU A 3 -1.21 -12.12 2.31
N TYR A 4 -1.62 -11.80 1.09
CA TYR A 4 -0.78 -11.87 -0.11
C TYR A 4 0.21 -10.69 -0.10
N ASN A 5 1.49 -11.00 0.03
CA ASN A 5 2.55 -10.07 0.42
C ASN A 5 3.76 -10.12 -0.53
N ASN A 6 4.62 -9.11 -0.45
CA ASN A 6 5.99 -9.18 -0.96
C ASN A 6 6.89 -8.37 -0.01
N LYS A 7 8.04 -8.94 0.38
CA LYS A 7 8.93 -8.34 1.38
C LYS A 7 9.52 -7.00 0.96
N MET A 8 9.70 -6.78 -0.35
CA MET A 8 10.30 -5.57 -0.92
C MET A 8 9.26 -4.50 -1.30
N ALA A 9 7.99 -4.86 -1.42
CA ALA A 9 6.95 -3.93 -1.83
C ALA A 9 6.48 -3.02 -0.69
N ASN A 10 6.31 -1.73 -0.99
CA ASN A 10 5.95 -0.70 -0.01
C ASN A 10 4.53 -0.86 0.55
N SER A 11 3.53 -1.13 -0.30
CA SER A 11 2.13 -1.24 0.16
C SER A 11 1.92 -2.44 1.10
N PRO A 12 2.44 -3.66 0.83
CA PRO A 12 2.40 -4.76 1.80
C PRO A 12 3.23 -4.48 3.06
N ARG A 13 4.35 -3.75 2.94
CA ARG A 13 5.14 -3.34 4.12
C ARG A 13 4.31 -2.52 5.10
N LYS A 14 3.44 -1.62 4.64
CA LYS A 14 2.51 -0.87 5.50
C LYS A 14 1.65 -1.82 6.35
N VAL A 15 1.05 -2.83 5.72
CA VAL A 15 0.20 -3.81 6.44
C VAL A 15 1.04 -4.61 7.44
N ARG A 16 2.24 -5.06 7.06
CA ARG A 16 3.14 -5.78 7.99
C ARG A 16 3.56 -4.95 9.19
N MET A 17 3.85 -3.67 8.98
CA MET A 17 4.15 -2.75 10.09
C MET A 17 2.94 -2.61 11.01
N PHE A 18 1.75 -2.43 10.43
CA PHE A 18 0.52 -2.34 11.21
C PHE A 18 0.24 -3.58 12.05
N LEU A 19 0.41 -4.78 11.47
CA LEU A 19 0.27 -6.05 12.19
C LEU A 19 1.30 -6.18 13.32
N ALA A 20 2.54 -5.75 13.08
CA ALA A 20 3.60 -5.78 14.09
C ALA A 20 3.29 -4.82 15.26
N GLU A 21 2.87 -3.59 14.99
CA GLU A 21 2.47 -2.63 16.04
C GLU A 21 1.28 -3.14 16.87
N LYS A 22 0.41 -3.95 16.26
CA LYS A 22 -0.71 -4.60 16.96
C LYS A 22 -0.39 -5.94 17.60
N ASN A 23 0.85 -6.43 17.49
CA ASN A 23 1.26 -7.76 17.97
C ASN A 23 0.41 -8.92 17.38
N ILE A 24 -0.10 -8.76 16.15
CA ILE A 24 -0.89 -9.78 15.47
C ILE A 24 0.05 -10.74 14.74
N THR A 25 -0.03 -12.04 15.07
CA THR A 25 0.89 -13.07 14.56
C THR A 25 0.17 -14.26 13.90
N ASP A 26 -1.16 -14.28 13.89
CA ASP A 26 -2.02 -15.36 13.43
C ASP A 26 -2.52 -15.18 11.98
N ILE A 27 -2.06 -14.16 11.26
CA ILE A 27 -2.35 -13.98 9.83
C ILE A 27 -1.27 -14.67 8.99
N GLU A 28 -1.69 -15.63 8.17
CA GLU A 28 -0.81 -16.35 7.25
C GLU A 28 -0.26 -15.41 6.16
N MET A 29 1.06 -15.44 5.94
CA MET A 29 1.73 -14.62 4.93
C MET A 29 1.98 -15.44 3.66
N ILE A 30 1.35 -15.05 2.55
CA ILE A 30 1.56 -15.68 1.23
C ILE A 30 2.49 -14.78 0.42
N ASP A 31 3.75 -15.16 0.26
CA ASP A 31 4.73 -14.38 -0.51
C ASP A 31 4.48 -14.55 -2.02
N ILE A 32 4.31 -13.43 -2.73
CA ILE A 32 4.13 -13.33 -4.18
C ILE A 32 5.40 -12.76 -4.82
N ASP A 33 5.99 -13.49 -5.77
CA ASP A 33 7.16 -13.07 -6.53
C ASP A 33 6.75 -12.11 -7.67
N LEU A 34 6.96 -10.81 -7.43
CA LEU A 34 6.68 -9.77 -8.40
C LEU A 34 7.60 -9.83 -9.63
N MET A 35 8.83 -10.30 -9.47
CA MET A 35 9.82 -10.37 -10.55
C MET A 35 9.49 -11.49 -11.54
N LYS A 36 8.94 -12.59 -11.04
CA LYS A 36 8.39 -13.67 -11.88
C LYS A 36 7.00 -13.37 -12.43
N GLY A 37 6.39 -12.27 -12.02
CA GLY A 37 5.06 -11.88 -12.50
C GLY A 37 3.91 -12.69 -11.91
N GLU A 38 4.07 -13.31 -10.73
CA GLU A 38 3.04 -14.16 -10.11
C GLU A 38 1.73 -13.40 -9.85
N HIS A 39 1.81 -12.11 -9.51
CA HIS A 39 0.66 -11.20 -9.41
C HIS A 39 -0.13 -10.99 -10.72
N LYS A 40 0.40 -11.44 -11.87
CA LYS A 40 -0.25 -11.32 -13.18
C LYS A 40 -0.84 -12.63 -13.67
N THR A 41 -0.70 -13.73 -12.92
CA THR A 41 -1.25 -15.03 -13.34
C THR A 41 -2.78 -14.99 -13.31
N PRO A 42 -3.46 -15.84 -14.10
CA PRO A 42 -4.92 -15.97 -14.03
C PRO A 42 -5.42 -16.29 -12.61
N GLU A 43 -4.68 -17.11 -11.87
CA GLU A 43 -5.03 -17.55 -10.52
C GLU A 43 -5.02 -16.38 -9.55
N TYR A 44 -3.96 -15.56 -9.54
CA TYR A 44 -3.91 -14.38 -8.66
C TYR A 44 -4.92 -13.31 -9.09
N ARG A 45 -5.16 -13.14 -10.38
CA ARG A 45 -6.15 -12.16 -10.86
C ARG A 45 -7.60 -12.54 -10.53
N ALA A 46 -7.90 -13.83 -10.35
CA ALA A 46 -9.20 -14.24 -9.84
C ALA A 46 -9.43 -13.74 -8.40
N LEU A 47 -8.36 -13.66 -7.60
CA LEU A 47 -8.38 -13.09 -6.24
C LEU A 47 -8.36 -11.56 -6.27
N ALA A 48 -7.41 -10.97 -7.01
CA ALA A 48 -7.15 -9.53 -7.07
C ALA A 48 -7.13 -9.04 -8.52
N PRO A 49 -8.29 -8.64 -9.10
CA PRO A 49 -8.42 -8.35 -10.53
C PRO A 49 -7.49 -7.26 -11.06
N ASN A 50 -7.09 -6.30 -10.22
CA ASN A 50 -6.17 -5.24 -10.60
C ASN A 50 -4.69 -5.68 -10.66
N SER A 51 -4.39 -6.96 -10.36
CA SER A 51 -3.03 -7.53 -10.33
C SER A 51 -2.09 -6.81 -9.36
N ARG A 52 -2.58 -6.34 -8.20
CA ARG A 52 -1.77 -5.66 -7.19
C ARG A 52 -1.74 -6.41 -5.87
N ILE A 53 -0.72 -6.11 -5.08
CA ILE A 53 -0.56 -6.52 -3.69
C ILE A 53 -0.48 -5.27 -2.80
N PRO A 54 -0.90 -5.35 -1.51
CA PRO A 54 -1.40 -6.53 -0.82
C PRO A 54 -2.88 -6.83 -1.11
N ALA A 55 -3.27 -8.08 -0.84
CA ALA A 55 -4.65 -8.51 -0.74
C ALA A 55 -4.81 -9.35 0.54
N LEU A 56 -5.89 -9.12 1.30
CA LEU A 56 -6.25 -9.90 2.49
C LEU A 56 -7.45 -10.77 2.14
N GLU A 57 -7.27 -12.08 2.16
CA GLU A 57 -8.33 -13.07 2.00
C GLU A 57 -8.84 -13.50 3.39
N LEU A 58 -10.15 -13.37 3.59
CA LEU A 58 -10.85 -13.78 4.80
C LEU A 58 -11.21 -15.27 4.74
N ASP A 59 -11.63 -15.83 5.87
CA ASP A 59 -11.92 -17.27 5.97
C ASP A 59 -13.15 -17.70 5.15
N ASP A 60 -14.04 -16.76 4.81
CA ASP A 60 -15.19 -16.97 3.93
C ASP A 60 -14.88 -16.76 2.43
N GLY A 61 -13.61 -16.46 2.11
CA GLY A 61 -13.16 -16.20 0.74
C GLY A 61 -13.33 -14.73 0.28
N THR A 62 -13.87 -13.85 1.12
CA THR A 62 -13.93 -12.41 0.81
C THR A 62 -12.50 -11.84 0.70
N VAL A 63 -12.27 -10.97 -0.27
CA VAL A 63 -10.96 -10.33 -0.49
C VAL A 63 -11.04 -8.83 -0.27
N ILE A 64 -10.18 -8.30 0.61
CA ILE A 64 -10.00 -6.87 0.84
C ILE A 64 -8.67 -6.45 0.21
N MET A 65 -8.72 -5.42 -0.62
CA MET A 65 -7.58 -4.83 -1.30
C MET A 65 -7.33 -3.41 -0.78
N GLU A 66 -6.22 -2.80 -1.19
CA GLU A 66 -5.72 -1.51 -0.70
C GLU A 66 -5.21 -1.57 0.75
N SER A 67 -3.93 -1.25 0.95
CA SER A 67 -3.26 -1.43 2.24
C SER A 67 -3.93 -0.66 3.39
N THR A 68 -4.45 0.54 3.13
CA THR A 68 -5.18 1.32 4.16
C THR A 68 -6.51 0.68 4.54
N ALA A 69 -7.26 0.13 3.58
CA ALA A 69 -8.53 -0.54 3.85
C ALA A 69 -8.32 -1.84 4.63
N ILE A 70 -7.29 -2.61 4.28
CA ILE A 70 -6.85 -3.79 5.03
C ILE A 70 -6.51 -3.41 6.48
N CYS A 71 -5.70 -2.37 6.70
CA CYS A 71 -5.38 -1.93 8.06
C CYS A 71 -6.63 -1.44 8.83
N ARG A 72 -7.57 -0.73 8.19
CA ARG A 72 -8.83 -0.30 8.82
C ARG A 72 -9.70 -1.50 9.22
N TYR A 73 -9.79 -2.53 8.38
CA TYR A 73 -10.49 -3.77 8.72
C TYR A 73 -9.85 -4.45 9.93
N ILE A 74 -8.52 -4.58 9.94
CA ILE A 74 -7.79 -5.15 11.08
C ILE A 74 -7.99 -4.31 12.36
N GLU A 75 -7.94 -2.97 12.28
CA GLU A 75 -8.25 -2.09 13.42
C GLU A 75 -9.62 -2.42 14.02
N SER A 76 -10.64 -2.62 13.18
CA SER A 76 -12.00 -2.89 13.66
C SER A 76 -12.14 -4.22 14.41
N LEU A 77 -11.27 -5.19 14.12
CA LEU A 77 -11.23 -6.47 14.82
C LEU A 77 -10.34 -6.42 16.08
N TYR A 78 -9.26 -5.64 16.03
CA TYR A 78 -8.25 -5.52 17.07
C TYR A 78 -8.05 -4.03 17.39
N PRO A 79 -8.94 -3.39 18.16
CA PRO A 79 -8.90 -1.94 18.37
C PRO A 79 -7.64 -1.49 19.13
N GLU A 80 -7.07 -2.36 19.98
CA GLU A 80 -5.90 -2.03 20.78
C GLU A 80 -4.58 -2.60 20.22
N PRO A 81 -3.47 -1.85 20.24
CA PRO A 81 -3.40 -0.41 20.53
C PRO A 81 -4.06 0.42 19.42
N ASN A 82 -4.70 1.53 19.77
CA ASN A 82 -5.36 2.43 18.82
C ASN A 82 -4.36 3.05 17.82
N LEU A 83 -4.56 2.77 16.53
CA LEU A 83 -3.75 3.29 15.43
C LEU A 83 -4.58 4.07 14.39
N PHE A 84 -5.89 4.13 14.56
CA PHE A 84 -6.83 4.64 13.56
C PHE A 84 -7.91 5.59 14.12
N GLY A 85 -7.76 5.96 15.39
CA GLY A 85 -8.54 6.95 16.13
C GLY A 85 -9.76 6.36 16.83
N GLU A 86 -9.98 6.76 18.08
CA GLU A 86 -11.14 6.36 18.89
C GLU A 86 -12.26 7.42 18.90
N ASN A 87 -11.91 8.67 18.61
CA ASN A 87 -12.86 9.78 18.60
C ASN A 87 -12.83 10.55 17.27
N PRO A 88 -13.87 11.38 16.97
CA PRO A 88 -13.97 12.06 15.68
C PRO A 88 -12.76 12.92 15.33
N LEU A 89 -12.10 13.55 16.32
CA LEU A 89 -10.96 14.43 16.07
C LEU A 89 -9.71 13.62 15.71
N GLU A 90 -9.45 12.52 16.40
CA GLU A 90 -8.34 11.61 16.07
C GLU A 90 -8.50 11.01 14.68
N ILE A 91 -9.70 10.50 14.38
CA ILE A 91 -10.02 9.92 13.08
C ILE A 91 -9.77 10.95 11.98
N ALA A 92 -10.32 12.16 12.12
CA ALA A 92 -10.14 13.23 11.15
C ALA A 92 -8.67 13.64 11.00
N SER A 93 -7.91 13.72 12.10
CA SER A 93 -6.48 14.07 12.07
C SER A 93 -5.65 13.01 11.35
N ILE A 94 -5.86 11.74 11.66
CA ILE A 94 -5.17 10.60 11.03
C ILE A 94 -5.48 10.56 9.54
N GLU A 95 -6.75 10.66 9.16
CA GLU A 95 -7.16 10.66 7.76
C GLU A 95 -6.59 11.85 6.99
N MET A 96 -6.61 13.05 7.59
CA MET A 96 -6.01 14.25 7.01
C MET A 96 -4.50 14.06 6.75
N TRP A 97 -3.74 13.54 7.71
CA TRP A 97 -2.30 13.29 7.52
C TRP A 97 -2.03 12.19 6.50
N GLN A 98 -2.78 11.09 6.54
CA GLN A 98 -2.68 9.99 5.58
C GLN A 98 -2.96 10.47 4.15
N ALA A 99 -3.99 11.29 3.96
CA ALA A 99 -4.35 11.84 2.65
C ALA A 99 -3.29 12.83 2.14
N ARG A 100 -2.81 13.75 3.00
CA ARG A 100 -1.77 14.71 2.64
C ARG A 100 -0.46 14.02 2.25
N ILE A 101 0.04 13.12 3.09
CA ILE A 101 1.28 12.38 2.79
C ILE A 101 1.13 11.54 1.51
N TYR A 102 -0.02 10.89 1.32
CA TYR A 102 -0.23 10.08 0.12
C TYR A 102 -0.28 10.93 -1.16
N ASN A 103 -1.13 11.96 -1.19
CA ASN A 103 -1.40 12.74 -2.40
C ASN A 103 -0.28 13.73 -2.74
N GLU A 104 0.34 14.34 -1.73
CA GLU A 104 1.27 15.45 -1.93
C GLU A 104 2.73 15.02 -1.89
N LEU A 105 3.03 13.87 -1.30
CA LEU A 105 4.41 13.38 -1.15
C LEU A 105 4.63 12.03 -1.82
N MET A 106 3.93 10.99 -1.38
CA MET A 106 4.17 9.62 -1.84
C MET A 106 3.84 9.47 -3.33
N LEU A 107 2.64 9.89 -3.76
CA LEU A 107 2.19 9.72 -5.14
C LEU A 107 3.08 10.48 -6.14
N PRO A 108 3.43 11.77 -5.95
CA PRO A 108 4.33 12.48 -6.87
C PRO A 108 5.72 11.85 -6.92
N LEU A 109 6.31 11.47 -5.78
CA LEU A 109 7.62 10.82 -5.77
C LEU A 109 7.58 9.45 -6.44
N ALA A 110 6.50 8.67 -6.23
CA ALA A 110 6.31 7.38 -6.88
C ALA A 110 6.16 7.53 -8.40
N MET A 111 5.42 8.54 -8.88
CA MET A 111 5.33 8.83 -10.32
C MET A 111 6.69 9.28 -10.88
N GLY A 112 7.41 10.15 -10.17
CA GLY A 112 8.78 10.52 -10.53
C GLY A 112 9.68 9.28 -10.70
N PHE A 113 9.67 8.37 -9.72
CA PHE A 113 10.43 7.12 -9.80
C PHE A 113 9.99 6.25 -11.00
N ARG A 114 8.68 6.02 -11.17
CA ARG A 114 8.13 5.16 -12.23
C ARG A 114 8.47 5.65 -13.63
N HIS A 115 8.47 6.95 -13.85
CA HIS A 115 8.71 7.54 -15.16
C HIS A 115 10.18 7.92 -15.43
N LEU A 116 11.06 7.92 -14.42
CA LEU A 116 12.47 8.30 -14.58
C LEU A 116 13.47 7.16 -14.32
N HIS A 117 13.12 6.15 -13.53
CA HIS A 117 14.08 5.12 -13.13
C HIS A 117 14.20 4.01 -14.20
N PRO A 118 15.41 3.66 -14.68
CA PRO A 118 15.58 2.66 -15.75
C PRO A 118 14.97 1.29 -15.46
N ALA A 119 15.01 0.84 -14.20
CA ALA A 119 14.42 -0.44 -13.79
C ALA A 119 12.89 -0.51 -14.01
N MET A 120 12.22 0.63 -14.18
CA MET A 120 10.76 0.69 -14.40
C MET A 120 10.39 0.66 -15.88
N SER A 121 11.34 0.78 -16.80
CA SER A 121 11.08 0.80 -18.26
C SER A 121 10.41 -0.48 -18.78
N GLY A 122 10.65 -1.63 -18.14
CA GLY A 122 9.98 -2.90 -18.49
C GLY A 122 8.58 -3.07 -17.90
N LEU A 123 8.16 -2.16 -17.01
CA LEU A 123 6.86 -2.21 -16.33
C LEU A 123 5.96 -1.02 -16.69
N GLU A 124 6.52 0.07 -17.19
CA GLU A 124 5.84 1.34 -17.41
C GLU A 124 6.14 1.94 -18.78
N ILE A 125 5.14 2.60 -19.37
CA ILE A 125 5.36 3.53 -20.48
C ILE A 125 5.86 4.85 -19.87
N GLN A 126 7.17 5.05 -19.91
CA GLN A 126 7.81 6.18 -19.25
C GLN A 126 7.58 7.51 -19.99
N ASN A 127 7.40 8.59 -19.22
CA ASN A 127 7.23 9.96 -19.72
C ASN A 127 8.11 10.87 -18.88
N LYS A 128 9.23 11.30 -19.45
CA LYS A 128 10.27 12.02 -18.74
C LYS A 128 9.78 13.36 -18.18
N ASP A 129 9.07 14.15 -18.98
CA ASP A 129 8.61 15.48 -18.56
C ASP A 129 7.59 15.37 -17.42
N TYR A 130 6.69 14.39 -17.49
CA TYR A 130 5.77 14.09 -16.41
C TYR A 130 6.53 13.65 -15.14
N GLY A 131 7.50 12.75 -15.29
CA GLY A 131 8.32 12.26 -14.18
C GLY A 131 9.09 13.37 -13.46
N GLU A 132 9.77 14.25 -14.20
CA GLU A 132 10.50 15.39 -13.61
C GLU A 132 9.55 16.39 -12.93
N THR A 133 8.38 16.63 -13.53
CA THR A 133 7.34 17.48 -12.92
C THR A 133 6.88 16.91 -11.58
N GLN A 134 6.55 15.62 -11.53
CA GLN A 134 6.08 14.94 -10.31
C GLN A 134 7.17 14.89 -9.23
N LYS A 135 8.42 14.62 -9.62
CA LYS A 135 9.59 14.66 -8.72
C LYS A 135 9.75 16.06 -8.10
N SER A 136 9.64 17.12 -8.90
CA SER A 136 9.75 18.50 -8.41
C SER A 136 8.63 18.83 -7.40
N ILE A 137 7.39 18.45 -7.71
CA ILE A 137 6.25 18.60 -6.80
C ILE A 137 6.53 17.88 -5.48
N GLY A 138 6.89 16.59 -5.51
CA GLY A 138 7.16 15.80 -4.30
C GLY A 138 8.31 16.36 -3.45
N ILE A 139 9.42 16.79 -4.07
CA ILE A 139 10.54 17.43 -3.35
C ILE A 139 10.10 18.74 -2.70
N LYS A 140 9.28 19.55 -3.38
CA LYS A 140 8.76 20.80 -2.80
C LYS A 140 7.86 20.53 -1.59
N SER A 141 7.03 19.48 -1.66
CA SER A 141 6.09 19.11 -0.60
C SER A 141 6.80 18.75 0.72
N LEU A 142 8.03 18.22 0.68
CA LEU A 142 8.83 17.91 1.87
C LEU A 142 9.02 19.10 2.83
N LYS A 143 8.79 20.34 2.38
CA LYS A 143 8.91 21.53 3.25
C LYS A 143 7.73 21.72 4.22
N TYR A 144 6.63 21.00 4.00
CA TYR A 144 5.39 21.14 4.76
C TYR A 144 5.11 19.94 5.69
N PHE A 145 5.99 18.93 5.67
CA PHE A 145 5.95 17.73 6.49
C PHE A 145 7.22 17.66 7.34
#